data_AF-A0A2A6C539-F1
#
_entry.id   AF-A0A2A6C539-F1
#
_cell.length_a   1.000
_cell.length_b   1.000
_cell.length_c   1.000
_cell.angle_alpha   90.00
_cell.angle_beta   90.00
_cell.angle_gamma   90.00
#
_symmetry.space_group_name_H-M   'P 1'
#
loop_
_entity.id
_entity.type
_entity.pdbx_description
1 polymer ?
#
loop_
_entity_poly.entity_id
_entity_poly.type
_entity_poly.pdbx_seq_one_letter_code
_entity_poly.pdbx_strand_id
1 'polypeptide(L)'
;MKNTSKPRNAPSNHPLLDSDLPLDHCEGDPNSENIEFALDAISDMGMFNGLKSPGDFVEYRGPICLYHSHVLWSYKLRTTRHNDGTFGMSLVGIGPNLVDSKAHPIPFLAKEISAMYKPQQQPPDLLAATITFVKGLRGEEIATFEFERSGNDVWTCTKHFTREELAAFEDKQPGRKRIYFTMRIIIARSYFDLLKKLKDPPTATGYTKKTVECILRGDKPDGADFEISLFPTNGDGSLPLNYHVHSATFARGSKKFQQMRGKNPTDSCCMPSYKPDDMPLIVSLMYGVPVSLPTNTSRMRELLANTAGICDSDVFDNLFSQWERAICEQALALDKSDPRSFNSIVRLLVFSLSLAVPLPSARAATISVFAEMALLHKKAGVSFDNCRLDHRSLIGKAFATHHCSRSSAQRMSETIFAIVEAVRVVTKTGLATKKKDSEIAVPPVSPHRDFSTPTVVVVEDDDGATADIDAFDEDGNERVQAEKNSPPIS
;
A
#
# COMPACT_ATOMS: atom_id res chain seq x y z
N MET A 1 -20.88 -35.16 37.79
CA MET A 1 -21.41 -33.80 37.56
C MET A 1 -20.25 -32.87 37.26
N LYS A 2 -20.45 -31.98 36.28
CA LYS A 2 -19.41 -31.36 35.43
C LYS A 2 -18.55 -30.33 36.18
N ASN A 3 -17.23 -30.55 36.17
CA ASN A 3 -16.22 -29.51 36.39
C ASN A 3 -16.19 -28.58 35.17
N THR A 4 -16.62 -27.33 35.35
CA THR A 4 -16.46 -26.26 34.35
C THR A 4 -15.10 -25.60 34.55
N SER A 5 -14.08 -26.12 33.88
CA SER A 5 -12.82 -25.42 33.70
C SER A 5 -13.06 -24.15 32.87
N LYS A 6 -12.78 -22.98 33.47
CA LYS A 6 -12.59 -21.74 32.69
C LYS A 6 -11.49 -21.99 31.66
N PRO A 7 -11.68 -21.66 30.37
CA PRO A 7 -10.56 -21.66 29.44
C PRO A 7 -9.62 -20.54 29.87
N ARG A 8 -8.42 -20.91 30.32
CA ARG A 8 -7.26 -20.01 30.31
C ARG A 8 -7.05 -19.64 28.84
N ASN A 9 -7.47 -18.44 28.46
CA ASN A 9 -7.03 -17.85 27.21
C ASN A 9 -5.50 -17.79 27.27
N ALA A 10 -4.84 -18.65 26.50
CA ALA A 10 -3.44 -18.48 26.21
C ALA A 10 -3.27 -17.09 25.57
N PRO A 11 -2.29 -16.27 26.00
CA PRO A 11 -1.96 -15.06 25.26
C PRO A 11 -1.65 -15.48 23.82
N SER A 12 -2.33 -14.86 22.86
CA SER A 12 -1.96 -14.99 21.46
C SER A 12 -0.54 -14.45 21.34
N ASN A 13 0.45 -15.34 21.21
CA ASN A 13 1.85 -15.02 20.96
C ASN A 13 2.02 -14.42 19.56
N HIS A 14 1.47 -13.23 19.32
CA HIS A 14 1.89 -12.37 18.23
C HIS A 14 2.78 -11.28 18.85
N PRO A 15 4.12 -11.42 18.79
CA PRO A 15 5.07 -10.44 19.35
C PRO A 15 4.97 -9.03 18.73
N LEU A 16 4.10 -8.86 17.73
CA LEU A 16 3.85 -7.63 16.98
C LEU A 16 3.23 -6.49 17.81
N LEU A 17 2.53 -6.80 18.90
CA LEU A 17 1.93 -5.78 19.75
C LEU A 17 2.83 -5.35 20.91
N ASP A 18 3.87 -6.09 21.28
CA ASP A 18 4.63 -5.77 22.50
C ASP A 18 5.67 -4.64 22.32
N SER A 19 6.04 -4.30 21.09
CA SER A 19 6.76 -3.04 20.83
C SER A 19 5.76 -1.95 20.47
N ASP A 20 5.49 -1.03 21.39
CA ASP A 20 4.66 0.17 21.18
C ASP A 20 5.33 1.19 20.23
N LEU A 21 6.13 0.77 19.26
CA LEU A 21 6.91 1.67 18.40
C LEU A 21 6.27 1.77 17.00
N PRO A 22 5.98 2.98 16.46
CA PRO A 22 5.52 3.13 15.08
C PRO A 22 6.48 2.52 14.04
N LEU A 23 5.99 2.21 12.84
CA LEU A 23 6.82 1.68 11.74
C LEU A 23 7.96 2.62 11.32
N ASP A 24 7.80 3.92 11.61
CA ASP A 24 8.79 4.96 11.41
C ASP A 24 9.49 5.40 12.70
N HIS A 25 9.46 4.62 13.79
CA HIS A 25 10.16 4.99 15.05
C HIS A 25 11.70 5.07 14.92
N CYS A 26 12.26 4.85 13.75
CA CYS A 26 13.69 5.01 13.52
C CYS A 26 13.93 5.86 12.27
N GLU A 27 13.37 7.07 12.16
CA GLU A 27 13.69 7.94 11.01
C GLU A 27 15.17 8.35 10.95
N GLY A 28 15.93 8.05 12.00
CA GLY A 28 17.29 8.57 12.16
C GLY A 28 17.27 10.06 12.45
N ASP A 29 18.41 10.73 12.23
CA ASP A 29 18.45 12.19 12.15
C ASP A 29 17.58 12.65 10.95
N PRO A 30 16.50 13.42 11.16
CA PRO A 30 15.64 13.91 10.09
C PRO A 30 16.37 14.84 9.11
N ASN A 31 17.51 15.41 9.52
CA ASN A 31 18.35 16.25 8.68
C ASN A 31 19.37 15.46 7.85
N SER A 32 19.50 14.15 8.10
CA SER A 32 20.38 13.29 7.32
C SER A 32 19.84 13.12 5.90
N GLU A 33 20.67 13.40 4.90
CA GLU A 33 20.37 13.13 3.49
C GLU A 33 20.27 11.64 3.16
N ASN A 34 20.78 10.78 4.05
CA ASN A 34 20.88 9.34 3.86
C ASN A 34 20.20 8.55 4.99
N ILE A 35 19.76 7.35 4.68
CA ILE A 35 19.22 6.39 5.64
C ILE A 35 20.05 5.13 5.56
N GLU A 36 20.57 4.69 6.71
CA GLU A 36 21.17 3.38 6.87
C GLU A 36 20.11 2.39 7.34
N PHE A 37 20.00 1.28 6.64
CA PHE A 37 19.18 0.13 6.97
C PHE A 37 20.09 -1.00 7.43
N ALA A 38 19.92 -1.47 8.67
CA ALA A 38 20.71 -2.55 9.23
C ALA A 38 19.84 -3.76 9.62
N LEU A 39 20.22 -4.94 9.13
CA LEU A 39 19.55 -6.22 9.37
C LEU A 39 20.53 -7.22 9.98
N ASP A 40 20.20 -7.71 11.17
CA ASP A 40 20.90 -8.86 11.76
C ASP A 40 20.27 -10.17 11.29
N ALA A 41 21.10 -11.08 10.78
CA ALA A 41 20.66 -12.33 10.21
C ALA A 41 21.58 -13.51 10.58
N ILE A 42 21.02 -14.70 10.42
CA ILE A 42 21.65 -15.98 10.78
C ILE A 42 21.55 -16.90 9.57
N SER A 43 22.68 -17.49 9.16
CA SER A 43 22.72 -18.55 8.17
C SER A 43 23.21 -19.86 8.79
N ASP A 44 22.58 -20.97 8.42
CA ASP A 44 23.07 -22.30 8.79
C ASP A 44 24.15 -22.75 7.79
N MET A 45 25.30 -23.17 8.30
CA MET A 45 26.39 -23.69 7.46
C MET A 45 25.98 -24.92 6.65
N GLY A 46 25.00 -25.67 7.14
CA GLY A 46 24.40 -26.79 6.43
C GLY A 46 23.78 -26.40 5.08
N MET A 47 23.35 -25.15 4.90
CA MET A 47 22.77 -24.70 3.62
C MET A 47 23.79 -24.72 2.48
N PHE A 48 25.05 -24.41 2.76
CA PHE A 48 26.11 -24.42 1.74
C PHE A 48 26.46 -25.84 1.28
N ASN A 49 26.14 -26.88 2.07
CA ASN A 49 26.34 -28.29 1.68
C ASN A 49 25.39 -28.72 0.56
N GLY A 50 24.27 -28.02 0.40
CA GLY A 50 23.32 -28.28 -0.67
C GLY A 50 23.81 -27.79 -2.04
N LEU A 51 24.80 -26.88 -2.08
CA LEU A 51 25.34 -26.28 -3.30
C LEU A 51 26.41 -27.18 -3.90
N LYS A 52 26.03 -28.07 -4.83
CA LYS A 52 26.92 -29.13 -5.35
C LYS A 52 27.61 -28.76 -6.64
N SER A 53 26.94 -27.97 -7.48
CA SER A 53 27.39 -27.59 -8.82
C SER A 53 27.62 -26.08 -8.91
N PRO A 54 28.48 -25.63 -9.83
CA PRO A 54 28.57 -24.21 -10.13
C PRO A 54 27.23 -23.66 -10.63
N GLY A 55 26.87 -22.46 -10.18
CA GLY A 55 25.58 -21.83 -10.44
C GLY A 55 24.47 -22.23 -9.46
N ASP A 56 24.66 -23.28 -8.64
CA ASP A 56 23.74 -23.57 -7.55
C ASP A 56 23.74 -22.39 -6.57
N PHE A 57 22.56 -22.03 -6.07
CA PHE A 57 22.41 -20.93 -5.11
C PHE A 57 21.42 -21.25 -4.00
N VAL A 58 21.62 -20.62 -2.84
CA VAL A 58 20.65 -20.55 -1.75
C VAL A 58 20.27 -19.09 -1.53
N GLU A 59 19.00 -18.86 -1.19
CA GLU A 59 18.51 -17.54 -0.80
C GLU A 59 18.23 -17.52 0.70
N TYR A 60 18.55 -16.40 1.33
CA TYR A 60 18.14 -16.15 2.71
C TYR A 60 16.61 -16.20 2.81
N ARG A 61 16.10 -16.77 3.92
CA ARG A 61 14.68 -17.16 4.05
C ARG A 61 13.71 -15.98 4.00
N GLY A 62 14.15 -14.77 4.38
CA GLY A 62 13.33 -13.56 4.39
C GLY A 62 13.86 -12.48 3.44
N PRO A 63 12.99 -11.60 2.93
CA PRO A 63 13.43 -10.40 2.21
C PRO A 63 14.01 -9.35 3.18
N ILE A 64 15.03 -8.63 2.71
CA ILE A 64 15.57 -7.43 3.35
C ILE A 64 14.72 -6.26 2.91
N CYS A 65 13.89 -5.74 3.82
CA CYS A 65 12.86 -4.76 3.51
C CYS A 65 13.33 -3.33 3.82
N LEU A 66 13.57 -2.55 2.78
CA LEU A 66 13.94 -1.14 2.85
C LEU A 66 12.66 -0.31 2.79
N TYR A 67 12.08 -0.09 3.96
CA TYR A 67 10.85 0.67 4.09
C TYR A 67 11.11 2.01 4.76
N HIS A 68 10.69 3.12 4.17
CA HIS A 68 10.64 4.41 4.86
C HIS A 68 9.60 5.32 4.20
N SER A 69 8.89 6.13 4.99
CA SER A 69 7.88 7.08 4.52
C SER A 69 6.92 6.47 3.50
N HIS A 70 6.38 5.29 3.83
CA HIS A 70 5.41 4.55 3.02
C HIS A 70 5.92 3.98 1.69
N VAL A 71 7.20 4.20 1.35
CA VAL A 71 7.89 3.59 0.21
C VAL A 71 8.61 2.33 0.67
N LEU A 72 8.48 1.26 -0.11
CA LEU A 72 9.11 -0.03 0.17
C LEU A 72 9.94 -0.50 -1.02
N TRP A 73 11.15 -0.98 -0.77
CA TRP A 73 11.88 -1.85 -1.69
C TRP A 73 12.41 -3.09 -0.96
N SER A 74 12.51 -4.22 -1.64
CA SER A 74 12.97 -5.46 -1.02
C SER A 74 14.14 -6.08 -1.79
N TYR A 75 15.13 -6.58 -1.05
CA TYR A 75 16.24 -7.38 -1.57
C TYR A 75 16.19 -8.81 -1.02
N LYS A 76 16.74 -9.78 -1.75
CA LYS A 76 17.10 -11.10 -1.23
C LYS A 76 18.61 -11.24 -1.23
N LEU A 77 19.15 -11.73 -0.11
CA LEU A 77 20.54 -12.16 -0.06
C LEU A 77 20.64 -13.57 -0.64
N ARG A 78 21.42 -13.71 -1.71
CA ARG A 78 21.68 -14.96 -2.42
C ARG A 78 23.16 -15.31 -2.29
N THR A 79 23.44 -16.56 -1.93
CA THR A 79 24.78 -17.14 -1.98
C THR A 79 24.87 -18.15 -3.10
N THR A 80 25.79 -17.95 -4.04
CA THR A 80 25.96 -18.76 -5.25
C THR A 80 27.32 -19.44 -5.24
N ARG A 81 27.40 -20.70 -5.67
CA ARG A 81 28.66 -21.40 -5.86
C ARG A 81 29.25 -21.11 -7.24
N HIS A 82 30.52 -20.73 -7.29
CA HIS A 82 31.25 -20.44 -8.53
C HIS A 82 32.03 -21.65 -9.05
N ASN A 83 32.54 -21.54 -10.28
CA ASN A 83 33.29 -22.59 -10.97
C ASN A 83 34.59 -22.96 -10.26
N ASP A 84 35.22 -22.00 -9.59
CA ASP A 84 36.43 -22.18 -8.80
C ASP A 84 36.17 -22.83 -7.42
N GLY A 85 34.92 -23.19 -7.14
CA GLY A 85 34.50 -23.79 -5.88
C GLY A 85 34.26 -22.80 -4.75
N THR A 86 34.46 -21.50 -4.97
CA THR A 86 34.16 -20.44 -3.99
C THR A 86 32.68 -20.09 -3.98
N PHE A 87 32.27 -19.33 -2.95
CA PHE A 87 30.92 -18.84 -2.76
C PHE A 87 30.87 -17.32 -2.88
N GLY A 88 30.07 -16.81 -3.81
CA GLY A 88 29.78 -15.39 -3.96
C GLY A 88 28.47 -15.04 -3.28
N MET A 89 28.42 -13.89 -2.62
CA MET A 89 27.19 -13.35 -2.03
C MET A 89 26.66 -12.20 -2.89
N SER A 90 25.35 -12.11 -3.05
CA SER A 90 24.70 -11.07 -3.86
C SER A 90 23.39 -10.61 -3.23
N LEU A 91 23.11 -9.32 -3.29
CA LEU A 91 21.80 -8.74 -3.04
C LEU A 91 21.07 -8.66 -4.39
N VAL A 92 19.97 -9.38 -4.50
CA VAL A 92 19.12 -9.40 -5.69
C VAL A 92 17.83 -8.68 -5.33
N GLY A 93 17.55 -7.55 -5.96
CA GLY A 93 16.31 -6.86 -5.69
C GLY A 93 15.12 -7.62 -6.27
N ILE A 94 14.05 -7.64 -5.48
CA ILE A 94 12.80 -8.35 -5.78
C ILE A 94 11.62 -7.37 -5.91
N GLY A 95 11.93 -6.08 -5.99
CA GLY A 95 10.97 -5.01 -6.21
C GLY A 95 10.26 -4.53 -4.94
N PRO A 96 9.19 -3.74 -5.11
CA PRO A 96 8.41 -3.15 -4.01
C PRO A 96 7.37 -4.14 -3.44
N ASN A 97 7.67 -5.45 -3.47
CA ASN A 97 6.81 -6.52 -3.00
C ASN A 97 7.46 -7.26 -1.82
N LEU A 98 6.67 -7.67 -0.84
CA LEU A 98 7.15 -8.32 0.40
C LEU A 98 7.04 -9.84 0.38
N VAL A 99 6.20 -10.37 -0.49
CA VAL A 99 5.82 -11.77 -0.47
C VAL A 99 5.75 -12.24 -1.91
N ASP A 100 6.36 -13.40 -2.20
CA ASP A 100 5.95 -14.20 -3.35
C ASP A 100 4.44 -14.36 -3.24
N SER A 101 3.71 -13.61 -4.05
CA SER A 101 2.26 -13.63 -4.12
C SER A 101 1.81 -15.03 -4.53
N LYS A 102 1.80 -15.97 -3.59
CA LYS A 102 1.03 -17.21 -3.65
C LYS A 102 -0.46 -16.91 -3.44
N ALA A 103 -0.88 -15.65 -3.50
CA ALA A 103 -2.24 -15.34 -3.91
C ALA A 103 -2.37 -15.92 -5.32
N HIS A 104 -3.10 -17.03 -5.43
CA HIS A 104 -3.37 -17.65 -6.71
C HIS A 104 -3.80 -16.56 -7.69
N PRO A 105 -3.02 -16.29 -8.75
CA PRO A 105 -3.49 -15.40 -9.79
C PRO A 105 -4.80 -15.99 -10.29
N ILE A 106 -5.84 -15.16 -10.33
CA ILE A 106 -7.10 -15.55 -10.96
C ILE A 106 -6.73 -15.93 -12.41
N PRO A 107 -6.89 -17.20 -12.84
CA PRO A 107 -5.90 -17.82 -13.74
C PRO A 107 -5.86 -17.27 -15.17
N PHE A 108 -6.86 -16.50 -15.60
CA PHE A 108 -6.98 -16.08 -16.99
C PHE A 108 -6.66 -14.60 -17.23
N LEU A 109 -7.21 -13.66 -16.44
CA LEU A 109 -6.93 -12.22 -16.61
C LEU A 109 -5.77 -11.70 -15.75
N ALA A 110 -5.44 -12.33 -14.63
CA ALA A 110 -4.43 -11.78 -13.72
C ALA A 110 -3.03 -11.74 -14.34
N LYS A 111 -2.68 -12.73 -15.17
CA LYS A 111 -1.36 -12.80 -15.82
C LYS A 111 -1.22 -11.77 -16.94
N GLU A 112 -2.26 -11.59 -17.75
CA GLU A 112 -2.27 -10.60 -18.83
C GLU A 112 -2.30 -9.17 -18.26
N ILE A 113 -3.17 -8.89 -17.28
CA ILE A 113 -3.23 -7.56 -16.66
C ILE A 113 -1.98 -7.25 -15.83
N SER A 114 -1.41 -8.23 -15.11
CA SER A 114 -0.13 -8.01 -14.41
C SER A 114 1.05 -7.81 -15.36
N ALA A 115 1.00 -8.38 -16.57
CA ALA A 115 2.02 -8.14 -17.59
C ALA A 115 1.89 -6.74 -18.22
N MET A 116 0.67 -6.19 -18.24
CA MET A 116 0.39 -4.84 -18.73
C MET A 116 0.89 -3.76 -17.77
N TYR A 117 0.73 -3.94 -16.44
CA TYR A 117 1.24 -2.97 -15.48
C TYR A 117 2.68 -3.25 -15.03
N LYS A 118 3.60 -2.35 -15.39
CA LYS A 118 4.94 -2.29 -14.80
C LYS A 118 4.89 -1.36 -13.58
N PRO A 119 5.25 -1.83 -12.37
CA PRO A 119 5.43 -0.97 -11.21
C PRO A 119 6.26 0.27 -11.57
N GLN A 120 5.74 1.46 -11.21
CA GLN A 120 6.45 2.72 -11.49
C GLN A 120 7.75 2.83 -10.68
N GLN A 121 7.73 2.28 -9.47
CA GLN A 121 8.85 2.35 -8.55
C GLN A 121 10.06 1.59 -9.11
N GLN A 122 11.13 2.34 -9.38
CA GLN A 122 12.43 1.83 -9.79
C GLN A 122 13.26 1.38 -8.57
N PRO A 123 14.25 0.48 -8.75
CA PRO A 123 15.19 0.12 -7.69
C PRO A 123 15.89 1.35 -7.12
N PRO A 124 16.16 1.38 -5.80
CA PRO A 124 16.98 2.42 -5.21
C PRO A 124 18.43 2.28 -5.70
N ASP A 125 19.07 3.41 -5.96
CA ASP A 125 20.53 3.43 -6.05
C ASP A 125 21.10 3.31 -4.63
N LEU A 126 21.77 2.19 -4.35
CA LEU A 126 22.46 2.00 -3.08
C LEU A 126 23.74 2.84 -3.11
N LEU A 127 23.91 3.70 -2.10
CA LEU A 127 25.13 4.49 -1.93
C LEU A 127 26.26 3.63 -1.38
N ALA A 128 25.91 2.68 -0.52
CA ALA A 128 26.80 1.64 -0.03
C ALA A 128 25.98 0.43 0.44
N ALA A 129 26.57 -0.76 0.36
CA ALA A 129 26.05 -1.94 1.00
C ALA A 129 27.20 -2.78 1.54
N THR A 130 27.09 -3.28 2.77
CA THR A 130 28.12 -4.09 3.43
C THR A 130 27.51 -5.26 4.16
N ILE A 131 28.27 -6.36 4.24
CA ILE A 131 28.00 -7.48 5.14
C ILE A 131 29.12 -7.57 6.17
N THR A 132 28.74 -7.56 7.45
CA THR A 132 29.65 -7.68 8.58
C THR A 132 29.38 -9.01 9.27
N PHE A 133 30.39 -9.88 9.34
CA PHE A 133 30.31 -11.11 10.13
C PHE A 133 30.58 -10.79 11.59
N VAL A 134 29.75 -11.33 12.49
CA VAL A 134 29.79 -11.01 13.92
C VAL A 134 29.82 -12.27 14.78
N LYS A 135 30.42 -12.18 15.97
CA LYS A 135 30.50 -13.31 16.91
C LYS A 135 29.21 -13.51 17.71
N GLY A 136 28.20 -14.12 17.09
CA GLY A 136 26.86 -14.23 17.68
C GLY A 136 25.98 -13.00 17.38
N LEU A 137 24.72 -13.01 17.83
CA LEU A 137 23.69 -12.02 17.43
C LEU A 137 23.99 -10.54 17.73
N ARG A 138 24.92 -10.24 18.65
CA ARG A 138 25.37 -8.87 19.02
C ARG A 138 26.85 -8.86 19.40
N GLY A 139 27.62 -9.74 18.74
CA GLY A 139 29.02 -9.94 19.05
C GLY A 139 29.93 -8.88 18.47
N GLU A 140 31.21 -9.01 18.78
CA GLU A 140 32.27 -8.25 18.13
C GLU A 140 32.28 -8.52 16.62
N GLU A 141 32.49 -7.44 15.85
CA GLU A 141 32.70 -7.51 14.40
C GLU A 141 33.98 -8.30 14.11
N ILE A 142 33.87 -9.31 13.26
CA ILE A 142 34.99 -10.17 12.84
C ILE A 142 35.60 -9.63 11.56
N ALA A 143 34.76 -9.39 10.55
CA ALA A 143 35.18 -8.91 9.24
C ALA A 143 34.00 -8.26 8.51
N THR A 144 34.28 -7.22 7.72
CA THR A 144 33.30 -6.48 6.92
C THR A 144 33.70 -6.49 5.46
N PHE A 145 32.72 -6.71 4.58
CA PHE A 145 32.93 -6.75 3.14
C PHE A 145 31.90 -5.89 2.43
N GLU A 146 32.33 -5.22 1.38
CA GLU A 146 31.52 -4.30 0.58
C GLU A 146 30.85 -5.03 -0.59
N PHE A 147 29.73 -4.47 -1.05
CA PHE A 147 29.04 -4.88 -2.26
C PHE A 147 29.22 -3.83 -3.36
N GLU A 148 29.40 -4.30 -4.58
CA GLU A 148 29.47 -3.47 -5.79
C GLU A 148 28.33 -3.83 -6.74
N ARG A 149 27.89 -2.84 -7.52
CA ARG A 149 26.81 -3.03 -8.50
C ARG A 149 27.31 -3.91 -9.65
N SER A 150 26.66 -5.05 -9.85
CA SER A 150 27.01 -6.01 -10.92
C SER A 150 25.99 -6.06 -12.06
N GLY A 151 24.82 -5.44 -11.88
CA GLY A 151 23.76 -5.41 -12.88
C GLY A 151 22.61 -4.49 -12.49
N ASN A 152 21.50 -4.59 -13.24
CA ASN A 152 20.26 -3.92 -12.87
C ASN A 152 19.70 -4.59 -11.61
N ASP A 153 19.70 -3.85 -10.50
CA ASP A 153 19.16 -4.29 -9.20
C ASP A 153 19.89 -5.50 -8.58
N VAL A 154 21.14 -5.75 -9.00
CA VAL A 154 22.00 -6.78 -8.42
C VAL A 154 23.29 -6.14 -7.93
N TRP A 155 23.62 -6.43 -6.68
CA TRP A 155 24.86 -6.04 -6.03
C TRP A 155 25.59 -7.29 -5.57
N THR A 156 26.88 -7.42 -5.87
CA THR A 156 27.70 -8.58 -5.51
C THR A 156 28.76 -8.18 -4.50
N CYS A 157 28.94 -9.00 -3.48
CA CYS A 157 30.04 -8.85 -2.53
C CYS A 157 31.38 -8.93 -3.28
N THR A 158 32.28 -8.00 -2.99
CA THR A 158 33.60 -7.93 -3.63
C THR A 158 34.49 -9.13 -3.30
N LYS A 159 34.21 -9.81 -2.18
CA LYS A 159 34.92 -11.01 -1.74
C LYS A 159 34.12 -12.28 -2.08
N HIS A 160 34.79 -13.20 -2.76
CA HIS A 160 34.37 -14.60 -2.80
C HIS A 160 34.97 -15.37 -1.63
N PHE A 161 34.19 -16.26 -1.05
CA PHE A 161 34.58 -17.00 0.14
C PHE A 161 34.85 -18.46 -0.19
N THR A 162 35.95 -19.00 0.33
CA THR A 162 36.09 -20.46 0.41
C THR A 162 35.19 -21.00 1.49
N ARG A 163 34.99 -22.32 1.48
CA ARG A 163 34.22 -23.00 2.52
C ARG A 163 34.89 -22.86 3.89
N GLU A 164 36.21 -22.92 3.92
CA GLU A 164 37.03 -22.81 5.12
C GLU A 164 36.96 -21.40 5.70
N GLU A 165 36.95 -20.36 4.85
CA GLU A 165 36.73 -18.96 5.26
C GLU A 165 35.35 -18.78 5.90
N LEU A 166 34.28 -19.32 5.29
CA LEU A 166 32.94 -19.27 5.88
C LEU A 166 32.86 -20.04 7.20
N ALA A 167 33.48 -21.21 7.28
CA ALA A 167 33.53 -22.01 8.52
C ALA A 167 34.31 -21.30 9.63
N ALA A 168 35.26 -20.42 9.32
CA ALA A 168 35.96 -19.62 10.32
C ALA A 168 35.05 -18.59 11.01
N PHE A 169 33.95 -18.18 10.35
CA PHE A 169 32.93 -17.30 10.92
C PHE A 169 31.83 -18.04 11.71
N GLU A 170 31.89 -19.38 11.76
CA GLU A 170 30.92 -20.19 12.48
C GLU A 170 31.02 -19.95 14.01
N ASP A 171 29.86 -19.84 14.65
CA ASP A 171 29.79 -19.82 16.12
C ASP A 171 30.31 -21.15 16.68
N LYS A 172 31.36 -21.08 17.51
CA LYS A 172 32.04 -22.26 18.05
C LYS A 172 31.26 -22.96 19.18
N GLN A 173 30.02 -22.54 19.45
CA GLN A 173 29.17 -23.21 20.43
C GLN A 173 28.80 -24.64 19.98
N PRO A 174 28.94 -25.65 20.87
CA PRO A 174 28.63 -27.04 20.55
C PRO A 174 27.22 -27.20 19.98
N GLY A 175 27.10 -27.79 18.78
CA GLY A 175 25.82 -28.09 18.14
C GLY A 175 25.16 -26.94 17.37
N ARG A 176 25.79 -25.77 17.27
CA ARG A 176 25.25 -24.61 16.53
C ARG A 176 26.15 -24.24 15.35
N LYS A 177 25.91 -24.86 14.20
CA LYS A 177 26.64 -24.54 12.96
C LYS A 177 26.08 -23.31 12.24
N ARG A 178 26.20 -22.15 12.88
CA ARG A 178 25.55 -20.91 12.45
C ARG A 178 26.57 -19.80 12.22
N ILE A 179 26.39 -19.08 11.13
CA ILE A 179 27.06 -17.81 10.87
C ILE A 179 26.09 -16.69 11.21
N TYR A 180 26.57 -15.70 11.96
CA TYR A 180 25.85 -14.47 12.27
C TYR A 180 26.44 -13.33 11.46
N PHE A 181 25.58 -12.52 10.86
CA PHE A 181 26.02 -11.35 10.11
C PHE A 181 25.02 -10.22 10.21
N THR A 182 25.53 -9.00 10.11
CA THR A 182 24.76 -7.77 9.98
C THR A 182 24.94 -7.24 8.56
N MET A 183 23.83 -7.08 7.84
CA MET A 183 23.79 -6.40 6.55
C MET A 183 23.49 -4.92 6.79
N ARG A 184 24.28 -4.01 6.21
CA ARG A 184 24.00 -2.57 6.22
C ARG A 184 23.84 -2.06 4.80
N ILE A 185 22.79 -1.28 4.54
CA ILE A 185 22.47 -0.71 3.23
C ILE A 185 22.20 0.78 3.42
N ILE A 186 22.91 1.63 2.68
CA ILE A 186 22.77 3.09 2.76
C ILE A 186 22.11 3.59 1.47
N ILE A 187 21.03 4.36 1.61
CA ILE A 187 20.24 4.90 0.50
C ILE A 187 19.96 6.39 0.74
N ALA A 188 19.93 7.18 -0.32
CA ALA A 188 19.50 8.57 -0.25
C ALA A 188 18.05 8.67 0.24
N ARG A 189 17.78 9.49 1.26
CA ARG A 189 16.44 9.73 1.83
C ARG A 189 15.44 10.18 0.77
N SER A 190 15.89 10.95 -0.21
CA SER A 190 15.07 11.42 -1.35
C SER A 190 14.43 10.29 -2.15
N TYR A 191 15.00 9.07 -2.11
CA TYR A 191 14.37 7.90 -2.71
C TYR A 191 13.01 7.60 -2.09
N PHE A 192 12.79 7.87 -0.80
CA PHE A 192 11.55 7.51 -0.10
C PHE A 192 10.45 8.58 -0.18
N ASP A 193 10.61 9.60 -1.02
CA ASP A 193 9.55 10.57 -1.31
C ASP A 193 8.47 9.92 -2.19
N LEU A 194 7.43 9.40 -1.52
CA LEU A 194 6.34 8.67 -2.18
C LEU A 194 5.66 9.49 -3.27
N LEU A 195 5.33 10.75 -3.02
CA LEU A 195 4.60 11.57 -4.00
C LEU A 195 5.45 11.86 -5.24
N LYS A 196 6.76 12.08 -5.09
CA LYS A 196 7.67 12.23 -6.25
C LYS A 196 7.79 10.97 -7.10
N LYS A 197 7.48 9.79 -6.55
CA LYS A 197 7.51 8.53 -7.32
C LYS A 197 6.24 8.28 -8.14
N LEU A 198 5.13 8.91 -7.78
CA LEU A 198 3.83 8.62 -8.38
C LEU A 198 3.61 9.54 -9.58
N LYS A 199 3.33 8.96 -10.75
CA LYS A 199 3.00 9.75 -11.95
C LYS A 199 1.87 10.72 -11.66
N ASP A 200 2.05 11.97 -12.09
CA ASP A 200 0.98 12.96 -12.05
C ASP A 200 -0.21 12.51 -12.89
N PRO A 201 -1.44 12.81 -12.45
CA PRO A 201 -2.62 12.51 -13.25
C PRO A 201 -2.61 13.33 -14.55
N PRO A 202 -3.32 12.85 -15.59
CA PRO A 202 -3.49 13.61 -16.82
C PRO A 202 -3.98 15.03 -16.56
N THR A 203 -3.33 16.02 -17.18
CA THR A 203 -3.77 17.42 -17.10
C THR A 203 -4.83 17.66 -18.18
N ALA A 204 -6.09 17.36 -17.86
CA ALA A 204 -7.22 17.71 -18.71
C ALA A 204 -7.59 19.19 -18.55
N THR A 205 -7.90 19.86 -19.67
CA THR A 205 -8.39 21.24 -19.65
C THR A 205 -9.73 21.33 -18.90
N GLY A 206 -10.05 22.50 -18.34
CA GLY A 206 -11.34 22.74 -17.69
C GLY A 206 -12.53 22.48 -18.61
N TYR A 207 -12.38 22.73 -19.91
CA TYR A 207 -13.38 22.40 -20.92
C TYR A 207 -13.59 20.88 -21.03
N THR A 208 -12.51 20.10 -21.18
CA THR A 208 -12.57 18.63 -21.26
C THR A 208 -13.24 18.01 -20.04
N LYS A 209 -12.95 18.51 -18.84
CA LYS A 209 -13.59 18.04 -17.60
C LYS A 209 -15.11 18.27 -17.63
N LYS A 210 -15.54 19.48 -18.00
CA LYS A 210 -16.97 19.81 -18.16
C LYS A 210 -17.65 18.97 -19.24
N THR A 211 -16.95 18.68 -20.34
CA THR A 211 -17.46 17.77 -21.36
C THR A 211 -17.71 16.38 -20.78
N VAL A 212 -16.74 15.81 -20.06
CA VAL A 212 -16.92 14.50 -19.41
C VAL A 212 -18.08 14.51 -18.40
N GLU A 213 -18.18 15.54 -17.56
CA GLU A 213 -19.31 15.70 -16.63
C GLU A 213 -20.66 15.77 -17.36
N CYS A 214 -20.74 16.50 -18.48
CA CYS A 214 -21.92 16.57 -19.35
C CYS A 214 -22.32 15.18 -19.86
N ILE A 215 -21.36 14.43 -20.42
CA ILE A 215 -21.57 13.07 -20.94
C ILE A 215 -22.07 12.13 -19.83
N LEU A 216 -21.45 12.17 -18.65
CA LEU A 216 -21.79 11.26 -17.55
C LEU A 216 -23.16 11.58 -16.91
N ARG A 217 -23.72 12.76 -17.13
CA ARG A 217 -25.11 13.09 -16.78
C ARG A 217 -26.12 12.62 -17.85
N GLY A 218 -25.64 12.12 -18.99
CA GLY A 218 -26.48 11.76 -20.14
C GLY A 218 -26.81 12.94 -21.06
N ASP A 219 -26.25 14.12 -20.80
CA ASP A 219 -26.45 15.30 -21.64
C ASP A 219 -25.62 15.19 -22.93
N LYS A 220 -26.06 15.87 -23.99
CA LYS A 220 -25.31 15.96 -25.25
C LYS A 220 -24.33 17.14 -25.20
N PRO A 221 -23.01 16.92 -25.10
CA PRO A 221 -22.05 18.02 -25.15
C PRO A 221 -21.92 18.57 -26.59
N ASP A 222 -21.45 19.81 -26.69
CA ASP A 222 -21.19 20.47 -27.97
C ASP A 222 -20.23 19.64 -28.83
N GLY A 223 -20.65 19.35 -30.07
CA GLY A 223 -19.83 18.59 -31.02
C GLY A 223 -19.91 17.07 -30.89
N ALA A 224 -20.67 16.52 -29.93
CA ALA A 224 -20.92 15.07 -29.90
C ALA A 224 -21.68 14.61 -31.13
N ASP A 225 -21.12 13.61 -31.79
CA ASP A 225 -21.53 13.04 -33.08
C ASP A 225 -21.87 11.56 -32.98
N PHE A 226 -21.84 10.97 -31.78
CA PHE A 226 -22.08 9.55 -31.59
C PHE A 226 -22.83 9.24 -30.28
N GLU A 227 -23.69 8.23 -30.31
CA GLU A 227 -24.45 7.79 -29.13
C GLU A 227 -24.09 6.34 -28.73
N ILE A 228 -23.78 6.14 -27.45
CA ILE A 228 -23.59 4.81 -26.85
C ILE A 228 -24.78 4.52 -25.95
N SER A 229 -25.57 3.52 -26.30
CA SER A 229 -26.71 3.06 -25.49
C SER A 229 -26.32 1.84 -24.67
N LEU A 230 -26.59 1.89 -23.37
CA LEU A 230 -26.50 0.75 -22.45
C LEU A 230 -27.89 0.20 -22.18
N PHE A 231 -28.07 -1.10 -22.37
CA PHE A 231 -29.29 -1.79 -21.98
C PHE A 231 -29.08 -2.49 -20.65
N PRO A 232 -29.87 -2.19 -19.62
CA PRO A 232 -29.91 -3.00 -18.42
C PRO A 232 -30.33 -4.42 -18.81
N THR A 233 -29.47 -5.41 -18.52
CA THR A 233 -29.65 -6.81 -18.90
C THR A 233 -30.84 -7.51 -18.22
N ASN A 234 -31.53 -6.82 -17.31
CA ASN A 234 -32.67 -7.37 -16.58
C ASN A 234 -33.88 -6.55 -16.99
N GLY A 235 -34.89 -7.18 -17.61
CA GLY A 235 -36.12 -6.54 -18.11
C GLY A 235 -37.01 -5.94 -17.01
N ASP A 236 -36.46 -5.07 -16.18
CA ASP A 236 -37.12 -4.31 -15.11
C ASP A 236 -37.86 -3.07 -15.64
N GLY A 237 -37.87 -2.86 -16.96
CA GLY A 237 -38.52 -1.72 -17.61
C GLY A 237 -37.73 -0.42 -17.53
N SER A 238 -36.49 -0.43 -17.05
CA SER A 238 -35.63 0.75 -17.07
C SER A 238 -35.23 1.13 -18.50
N LEU A 239 -35.31 2.44 -18.77
CA LEU A 239 -34.97 3.00 -20.08
C LEU A 239 -33.47 2.82 -20.37
N PRO A 240 -33.09 2.65 -21.66
CA PRO A 240 -31.68 2.61 -22.04
C PRO A 240 -30.98 3.91 -21.60
N LEU A 241 -29.80 3.76 -21.02
CA LEU A 241 -28.94 4.89 -20.65
C LEU A 241 -28.07 5.25 -21.86
N ASN A 242 -28.26 6.46 -22.36
CA ASN A 242 -27.57 6.95 -23.54
C ASN A 242 -26.46 7.92 -23.13
N TYR A 243 -25.30 7.75 -23.75
CA TYR A 243 -24.13 8.60 -23.56
C TYR A 243 -23.73 9.18 -24.91
N HIS A 244 -23.79 10.50 -25.03
CA HIS A 244 -23.39 11.21 -26.25
C HIS A 244 -21.90 11.53 -26.21
N VAL A 245 -21.14 11.06 -27.19
CA VAL A 245 -19.67 11.15 -27.19
C VAL A 245 -19.12 11.66 -28.51
N HIS A 246 -17.87 12.09 -28.49
CA HIS A 246 -17.10 12.44 -29.68
C HIS A 246 -16.47 11.17 -30.25
N SER A 247 -16.93 10.75 -31.43
CA SER A 247 -16.50 9.52 -32.10
C SER A 247 -15.00 9.52 -32.36
N ALA A 248 -14.43 10.67 -32.75
CA ALA A 248 -13.00 10.83 -32.97
C ALA A 248 -12.16 10.61 -31.69
N THR A 249 -12.66 11.06 -30.54
CA THR A 249 -11.99 10.86 -29.24
C THR A 249 -12.02 9.39 -28.84
N PHE A 250 -13.19 8.75 -28.93
CA PHE A 250 -13.31 7.31 -28.65
C PHE A 250 -12.50 6.44 -29.62
N ALA A 251 -12.50 6.78 -30.90
CA ALA A 251 -11.70 6.12 -31.91
C ALA A 251 -10.20 6.20 -31.60
N ARG A 252 -9.71 7.33 -31.08
CA ARG A 252 -8.29 7.48 -30.71
C ARG A 252 -7.86 6.52 -29.60
N GLY A 253 -8.72 6.29 -28.61
CA GLY A 253 -8.42 5.42 -27.47
C GLY A 253 -8.89 3.97 -27.59
N SER A 254 -9.48 3.59 -28.73
CA SER A 254 -10.06 2.26 -28.93
C SER A 254 -10.06 1.82 -30.39
N LYS A 255 -9.15 0.92 -30.75
CA LYS A 255 -9.18 0.19 -32.03
C LYS A 255 -10.45 -0.63 -32.19
N LYS A 256 -10.99 -1.15 -31.09
CA LYS A 256 -12.26 -1.89 -31.13
C LYS A 256 -13.43 -0.98 -31.50
N PHE A 257 -13.48 0.23 -30.95
CA PHE A 257 -14.47 1.24 -31.35
C PHE A 257 -14.33 1.62 -32.82
N GLN A 258 -13.11 1.83 -33.31
CA GLN A 258 -12.86 2.04 -34.75
C GLN A 258 -13.40 0.90 -35.62
N GLN A 259 -13.16 -0.35 -35.22
CA GLN A 259 -13.65 -1.53 -35.94
C GLN A 259 -15.17 -1.66 -35.89
N MET A 260 -15.80 -1.35 -34.75
CA MET A 260 -17.27 -1.34 -34.63
C MET A 260 -17.89 -0.31 -35.57
N ARG A 261 -17.32 0.90 -35.62
CA ARG A 261 -17.74 1.95 -36.55
C ARG A 261 -17.52 1.60 -38.02
N GLY A 262 -16.44 0.91 -38.34
CA GLY A 262 -16.19 0.44 -39.71
C GLY A 262 -17.19 -0.61 -40.19
N LYS A 263 -17.75 -1.42 -39.27
CA LYS A 263 -18.74 -2.45 -39.57
C LYS A 263 -20.18 -1.91 -39.57
N ASN A 264 -20.48 -0.96 -38.70
CA ASN A 264 -21.78 -0.29 -38.59
C ASN A 264 -21.58 1.23 -38.68
N PRO A 265 -21.84 1.85 -39.84
CA PRO A 265 -21.61 3.28 -40.04
C PRO A 265 -22.68 4.16 -39.36
N THR A 266 -23.59 3.59 -38.57
CA THR A 266 -24.58 4.33 -37.80
C THR A 266 -23.92 5.25 -36.78
N ASP A 267 -24.55 6.40 -36.48
CA ASP A 267 -24.09 7.36 -35.48
C ASP A 267 -24.42 6.92 -34.04
N SER A 268 -24.71 5.64 -33.84
CA SER A 268 -24.98 5.05 -32.55
C SER A 268 -24.53 3.58 -32.49
N CYS A 269 -24.26 3.12 -31.27
CA CYS A 269 -24.08 1.69 -30.99
C CYS A 269 -24.67 1.28 -29.65
N CYS A 270 -25.05 0.02 -29.57
CA CYS A 270 -25.49 -0.63 -28.34
C CYS A 270 -24.33 -1.42 -27.74
N MET A 271 -24.11 -1.26 -26.43
CA MET A 271 -23.09 -1.97 -25.66
C MET A 271 -23.74 -2.82 -24.54
N PRO A 272 -24.36 -3.96 -24.86
CA PRO A 272 -25.21 -4.69 -23.92
C PRO A 272 -24.44 -5.40 -22.80
N SER A 273 -23.13 -5.60 -22.96
CA SER A 273 -22.27 -6.20 -21.94
C SER A 273 -21.75 -5.22 -20.89
N TYR A 274 -22.01 -3.92 -21.07
CA TYR A 274 -21.52 -2.85 -20.21
C TYR A 274 -22.66 -2.34 -19.33
N LYS A 275 -22.31 -2.00 -18.09
CA LYS A 275 -23.25 -1.45 -17.11
C LYS A 275 -22.98 0.04 -16.90
N PRO A 276 -23.96 0.80 -16.36
CA PRO A 276 -23.79 2.23 -16.11
C PRO A 276 -22.53 2.58 -15.30
N ASP A 277 -22.19 1.76 -14.28
CA ASP A 277 -20.98 1.98 -13.47
C ASP A 277 -19.67 1.89 -14.27
N ASP A 278 -19.69 1.29 -15.46
CA ASP A 278 -18.49 1.12 -16.30
C ASP A 278 -18.17 2.42 -17.07
N MET A 279 -19.18 3.24 -17.37
CA MET A 279 -19.05 4.43 -18.21
C MET A 279 -18.23 5.56 -17.60
N PRO A 280 -18.35 5.89 -16.30
CA PRO A 280 -17.46 6.86 -15.65
C PRO A 280 -15.98 6.55 -15.88
N LEU A 281 -15.61 5.27 -15.82
CA LEU A 281 -14.23 4.83 -16.03
C LEU A 281 -13.83 4.94 -17.51
N ILE A 282 -14.63 4.38 -18.42
CA ILE A 282 -14.34 4.35 -19.85
C ILE A 282 -14.28 5.77 -20.42
N VAL A 283 -15.28 6.61 -20.15
CA VAL A 283 -15.33 7.98 -20.66
C VAL A 283 -14.16 8.79 -20.12
N SER A 284 -13.87 8.73 -18.82
CA SER A 284 -12.75 9.49 -18.24
C SER A 284 -11.42 9.09 -18.87
N LEU A 285 -11.19 7.79 -19.11
CA LEU A 285 -9.99 7.31 -19.79
C LEU A 285 -9.89 7.80 -21.24
N MET A 286 -10.97 7.70 -22.02
CA MET A 286 -10.99 8.10 -23.43
C MET A 286 -10.71 9.60 -23.62
N TYR A 287 -11.17 10.43 -22.68
CA TYR A 287 -10.94 11.88 -22.71
C TYR A 287 -9.69 12.33 -21.96
N GLY A 288 -8.93 11.41 -21.36
CA GLY A 288 -7.73 11.73 -20.58
C GLY A 288 -8.03 12.61 -19.36
N VAL A 289 -9.18 12.41 -18.71
CA VAL A 289 -9.56 13.09 -17.46
C VAL A 289 -9.18 12.19 -16.26
N PRO A 290 -8.78 12.76 -15.11
CA PRO A 290 -8.49 11.99 -13.91
C PRO A 290 -9.62 11.01 -13.56
N VAL A 291 -9.25 9.75 -13.35
CA VAL A 291 -10.19 8.67 -13.07
C VAL A 291 -10.39 8.52 -11.56
N SER A 292 -11.64 8.62 -11.10
CA SER A 292 -12.02 8.38 -9.72
C SER A 292 -11.87 6.91 -9.30
N LEU A 293 -11.58 6.66 -8.02
CA LEU A 293 -11.62 5.30 -7.47
C LEU A 293 -13.06 4.78 -7.46
N PRO A 294 -13.32 3.59 -8.01
CA PRO A 294 -14.64 2.95 -7.94
C PRO A 294 -15.13 2.79 -6.50
N THR A 295 -16.41 3.07 -6.29
CA THR A 295 -17.10 2.89 -5.00
C THR A 295 -17.55 1.44 -4.80
N ASN A 296 -17.96 0.76 -5.89
CA ASN A 296 -18.42 -0.62 -5.87
C ASN A 296 -17.28 -1.60 -6.16
N THR A 297 -16.60 -2.06 -5.11
CA THR A 297 -15.49 -3.02 -5.22
C THR A 297 -15.93 -4.44 -5.60
N SER A 298 -17.21 -4.78 -5.42
CA SER A 298 -17.74 -6.13 -5.70
C SER A 298 -17.72 -6.48 -7.20
N ARG A 299 -17.83 -5.45 -8.06
CA ARG A 299 -17.82 -5.58 -9.53
C ARG A 299 -16.46 -5.30 -10.17
N MET A 300 -15.41 -5.10 -9.39
CA MET A 300 -14.09 -4.67 -9.89
C MET A 300 -13.55 -5.53 -11.03
N ARG A 301 -13.77 -6.85 -10.97
CA ARG A 301 -13.33 -7.77 -12.04
C ARG A 301 -14.04 -7.50 -13.36
N GLU A 302 -15.37 -7.37 -13.32
CA GLU A 302 -16.19 -7.10 -14.50
C GLU A 302 -15.86 -5.71 -15.06
N LEU A 303 -15.74 -4.71 -14.18
CA LEU A 303 -15.35 -3.34 -14.54
C LEU A 303 -14.01 -3.30 -15.29
N LEU A 304 -12.97 -3.96 -14.77
CA LEU A 304 -11.66 -4.02 -15.41
C LEU A 304 -11.70 -4.81 -16.73
N ALA A 305 -12.40 -5.93 -16.78
CA ALA A 305 -12.53 -6.72 -18.00
C ALA A 305 -13.25 -5.95 -19.12
N ASN A 306 -14.33 -5.24 -18.78
CA ASN A 306 -15.07 -4.40 -19.71
C ASN A 306 -14.21 -3.23 -20.20
N THR A 307 -13.51 -2.56 -19.28
CA THR A 307 -12.64 -1.42 -19.63
C THR A 307 -11.45 -1.86 -20.50
N ALA A 308 -10.77 -2.95 -20.15
CA ALA A 308 -9.70 -3.53 -20.98
C ALA A 308 -10.25 -4.06 -22.33
N GLY A 309 -11.51 -4.48 -22.34
CA GLY A 309 -12.20 -4.96 -23.52
C GLY A 309 -12.58 -3.87 -24.52
N ILE A 310 -12.51 -2.59 -24.15
CA ILE A 310 -12.80 -1.45 -25.04
C ILE A 310 -11.60 -0.52 -25.23
N CYS A 311 -10.85 -0.19 -24.18
CA CYS A 311 -9.69 0.68 -24.27
C CYS A 311 -8.50 -0.04 -24.89
N ASP A 312 -7.72 0.67 -25.69
CA ASP A 312 -6.40 0.19 -26.09
C ASP A 312 -5.48 0.07 -24.86
N SER A 313 -4.48 -0.81 -24.94
CA SER A 313 -3.65 -1.18 -23.79
C SER A 313 -2.94 0.03 -23.16
N ASP A 314 -2.44 0.96 -23.97
CA ASP A 314 -1.76 2.18 -23.51
C ASP A 314 -2.71 3.13 -22.75
N VAL A 315 -3.96 3.23 -23.20
CA VAL A 315 -5.01 4.00 -22.50
C VAL A 315 -5.39 3.30 -21.20
N PHE A 316 -5.56 1.98 -21.23
CA PHE A 316 -5.91 1.18 -20.06
C PHE A 316 -4.79 1.19 -19.00
N ASP A 317 -3.53 1.11 -19.38
CA ASP A 317 -2.37 1.10 -18.46
C ASP A 317 -2.25 2.38 -17.63
N ASN A 318 -2.70 3.51 -18.18
CA ASN A 318 -2.75 4.78 -17.46
C ASN A 318 -3.71 4.78 -16.27
N LEU A 319 -4.66 3.83 -16.22
CA LEU A 319 -5.61 3.68 -15.12
C LEU A 319 -4.89 3.39 -13.80
N PHE A 320 -4.02 2.38 -13.80
CA PHE A 320 -3.38 1.88 -12.58
C PHE A 320 -2.45 2.91 -11.96
N SER A 321 -1.78 3.70 -12.81
CA SER A 321 -0.94 4.82 -12.41
C SER A 321 -1.73 5.88 -11.63
N GLN A 322 -2.92 6.23 -12.13
CA GLN A 322 -3.80 7.21 -11.49
C GLN A 322 -4.41 6.67 -10.19
N TRP A 323 -4.84 5.40 -10.20
CA TRP A 323 -5.39 4.77 -9.00
C TRP A 323 -4.36 4.58 -7.90
N GLU A 324 -3.13 4.19 -8.24
CA GLU A 324 -2.05 4.09 -7.27
C GLU A 324 -1.81 5.42 -6.57
N ARG A 325 -1.74 6.51 -7.34
CA ARG A 325 -1.62 7.86 -6.79
C ARG A 325 -2.81 8.26 -5.92
N ALA A 326 -4.03 8.09 -6.42
CA ALA A 326 -5.24 8.46 -5.69
C ALA A 326 -5.38 7.70 -4.36
N ILE A 327 -4.99 6.41 -4.34
CA ILE A 327 -5.00 5.61 -3.10
C ILE A 327 -3.93 6.11 -2.13
N CYS A 328 -2.71 6.38 -2.59
CA CYS A 328 -1.65 6.92 -1.74
C CYS A 328 -2.06 8.28 -1.14
N GLU A 329 -2.53 9.22 -1.96
CA GLU A 329 -3.00 10.54 -1.50
C GLU A 329 -4.13 10.41 -0.48
N GLN A 330 -5.15 9.58 -0.77
CA GLN A 330 -6.26 9.35 0.16
C GLN A 330 -5.80 8.69 1.47
N ALA A 331 -4.87 7.73 1.41
CA ALA A 331 -4.37 7.05 2.61
C ALA A 331 -3.54 8.00 3.49
N LEU A 332 -2.67 8.80 2.90
CA LEU A 332 -1.81 9.75 3.63
C LEU A 332 -2.60 10.91 4.25
N ALA A 333 -3.73 11.29 3.63
CA ALA A 333 -4.60 12.36 4.12
C ALA A 333 -5.51 11.96 5.29
N LEU A 334 -5.56 10.68 5.67
CA LEU A 334 -6.40 10.22 6.78
C LEU A 334 -5.87 10.73 8.11
N ASP A 335 -6.79 11.19 8.97
CA ASP A 335 -6.48 11.43 10.37
C ASP A 335 -6.24 10.10 11.08
N LYS A 336 -4.97 9.82 11.38
CA LYS A 336 -4.53 8.57 12.00
C LYS A 336 -4.97 8.44 13.46
N SER A 337 -5.41 9.54 14.07
CA SER A 337 -5.88 9.60 15.46
C SER A 337 -7.39 9.42 15.60
N ASP A 338 -8.15 9.54 14.50
CA ASP A 338 -9.60 9.36 14.49
C ASP A 338 -9.97 7.89 14.18
N PRO A 339 -10.65 7.17 15.11
CA PRO A 339 -11.09 5.80 14.86
C PRO A 339 -12.04 5.67 13.65
N ARG A 340 -12.73 6.73 13.25
CA ARG A 340 -13.63 6.73 12.08
C ARG A 340 -12.86 6.56 10.77
N SER A 341 -11.60 6.97 10.72
CA SER A 341 -10.71 6.79 9.56
C SER A 341 -10.43 5.32 9.23
N PHE A 342 -10.69 4.38 10.16
CA PHE A 342 -10.49 2.94 9.92
C PHE A 342 -11.34 2.40 8.77
N ASN A 343 -12.57 2.91 8.59
CA ASN A 343 -13.40 2.48 7.48
C ASN A 343 -12.77 2.87 6.13
N SER A 344 -12.31 4.12 6.03
CA SER A 344 -11.65 4.65 4.83
C SER A 344 -10.37 3.88 4.48
N ILE A 345 -9.48 3.64 5.45
CA ILE A 345 -8.24 2.89 5.18
C ILE A 345 -8.52 1.42 4.83
N VAL A 346 -9.50 0.78 5.47
CA VAL A 346 -9.89 -0.59 5.12
C VAL A 346 -10.49 -0.66 3.72
N ARG A 347 -11.30 0.33 3.31
CA ARG A 347 -11.79 0.42 1.93
C ARG A 347 -10.63 0.47 0.93
N LEU A 348 -9.64 1.33 1.16
CA LEU A 348 -8.47 1.49 0.30
C LEU A 348 -7.59 0.22 0.29
N LEU A 349 -7.47 -0.45 1.43
CA LEU A 349 -6.74 -1.71 1.58
C LEU A 349 -7.45 -2.85 0.83
N VAL A 350 -8.76 -3.00 1.00
CA VAL A 350 -9.58 -3.97 0.25
C VAL A 350 -9.43 -3.70 -1.24
N PHE A 351 -9.48 -2.44 -1.66
CA PHE A 351 -9.27 -2.06 -3.04
C PHE A 351 -7.90 -2.50 -3.56
N SER A 352 -6.81 -2.09 -2.91
CA SER A 352 -5.44 -2.36 -3.37
C SER A 352 -5.05 -3.85 -3.34
N LEU A 353 -5.63 -4.63 -2.41
CA LEU A 353 -5.38 -6.06 -2.29
C LEU A 353 -6.30 -6.93 -3.15
N SER A 354 -7.53 -6.47 -3.45
CA SER A 354 -8.47 -7.23 -4.29
C SER A 354 -8.16 -7.14 -5.78
N LEU A 355 -7.36 -6.16 -6.19
CA LEU A 355 -6.88 -6.04 -7.55
C LEU A 355 -5.86 -7.14 -7.86
N ALA A 356 -6.09 -7.84 -8.98
CA ALA A 356 -5.11 -8.77 -9.54
C ALA A 356 -3.84 -8.04 -10.03
N VAL A 357 -3.91 -6.71 -10.18
CA VAL A 357 -2.83 -5.84 -10.65
C VAL A 357 -1.99 -5.39 -9.46
N PRO A 358 -0.66 -5.46 -9.55
CA PRO A 358 0.19 -5.01 -8.47
C PRO A 358 0.15 -3.48 -8.40
N LEU A 359 -0.50 -2.91 -7.38
CA LEU A 359 -0.35 -1.49 -7.00
C LEU A 359 0.57 -1.39 -5.77
N PRO A 360 1.88 -1.59 -5.92
CA PRO A 360 2.78 -1.81 -4.79
C PRO A 360 2.89 -0.61 -3.84
N SER A 361 2.97 0.62 -4.36
CA SER A 361 3.06 1.82 -3.54
C SER A 361 1.73 2.08 -2.81
N ALA A 362 0.60 1.83 -3.46
CA ALA A 362 -0.72 1.90 -2.81
C ALA A 362 -0.87 0.85 -1.70
N ARG A 363 -0.40 -0.38 -1.93
CA ARG A 363 -0.41 -1.46 -0.92
C ARG A 363 0.49 -1.10 0.25
N ALA A 364 1.72 -0.65 0.00
CA ALA A 364 2.65 -0.24 1.05
C ALA A 364 2.06 0.91 1.88
N ALA A 365 1.57 1.97 1.24
CA ALA A 365 0.98 3.11 1.93
C ALA A 365 -0.25 2.74 2.76
N THR A 366 -1.19 1.98 2.19
CA THR A 366 -2.41 1.59 2.92
C THR A 366 -2.13 0.69 4.11
N ILE A 367 -1.20 -0.25 3.97
CA ILE A 367 -0.81 -1.17 5.06
C ILE A 367 -0.06 -0.42 6.16
N SER A 368 0.86 0.46 5.78
CA SER A 368 1.61 1.26 6.75
C SER A 368 0.73 2.22 7.53
N VAL A 369 -0.14 2.98 6.85
CA VAL A 369 -1.09 3.87 7.52
C VAL A 369 -2.02 3.07 8.44
N PHE A 370 -2.52 1.91 8.00
CA PHE A 370 -3.33 1.04 8.85
C PHE A 370 -2.57 0.60 10.11
N ALA A 371 -1.31 0.19 9.96
CA ALA A 371 -0.48 -0.25 11.08
C ALA A 371 -0.18 0.89 12.07
N GLU A 372 0.10 2.10 11.57
CA GLU A 372 0.30 3.28 12.40
C GLU A 372 -0.95 3.65 13.19
N MET A 373 -2.11 3.65 12.53
CA MET A 373 -3.40 3.86 13.20
C MET A 373 -3.62 2.81 14.29
N ALA A 374 -3.44 1.53 13.97
CA ALA A 374 -3.60 0.44 14.94
C ALA A 374 -2.70 0.64 16.17
N LEU A 375 -1.43 1.03 15.97
CA LEU A 375 -0.49 1.29 17.05
C LEU A 375 -0.87 2.51 17.89
N LEU A 376 -1.25 3.63 17.26
CA LEU A 376 -1.69 4.84 17.94
C LEU A 376 -2.90 4.59 18.84
N HIS A 377 -3.91 3.91 18.30
CA HIS A 377 -5.11 3.58 19.05
C HIS A 377 -4.83 2.55 20.16
N LYS A 378 -3.88 1.63 19.97
CA LYS A 378 -3.53 0.64 21.00
C LYS A 378 -2.91 1.34 22.21
N LYS A 379 -2.01 2.31 21.97
CA LYS A 379 -1.44 3.18 23.00
C LYS A 379 -2.49 3.99 23.74
N ALA A 380 -3.54 4.42 23.03
CA ALA A 380 -4.67 5.14 23.62
C ALA A 380 -5.63 4.23 24.42
N GLY A 381 -5.28 2.96 24.63
CA GLY A 381 -6.09 2.02 25.41
C GLY A 381 -7.24 1.37 24.62
N VAL A 382 -7.29 1.55 23.29
CA VAL A 382 -8.23 0.80 22.46
C VAL A 382 -7.78 -0.66 22.44
N SER A 383 -8.54 -1.52 23.10
CA SER A 383 -8.28 -2.96 23.11
C SER A 383 -8.50 -3.53 21.71
N PHE A 384 -7.41 -4.00 21.11
CA PHE A 384 -7.40 -4.87 19.95
C PHE A 384 -7.23 -6.34 20.36
N ASP A 385 -7.47 -6.68 21.65
CA ASP A 385 -7.12 -7.97 22.29
C ASP A 385 -7.80 -9.18 21.67
N ASN A 386 -8.64 -8.95 20.67
CA ASN A 386 -8.75 -9.91 19.61
C ASN A 386 -8.64 -9.17 18.28
N CYS A 387 -7.56 -9.38 17.52
CA CYS A 387 -7.53 -9.18 16.06
C CYS A 387 -8.53 -10.13 15.34
N ARG A 388 -9.70 -10.35 15.95
CA ARG A 388 -10.85 -11.04 15.43
C ARG A 388 -11.46 -10.13 14.40
N LEU A 389 -11.48 -10.64 13.19
CA LEU A 389 -12.32 -10.19 12.09
C LEU A 389 -13.77 -10.63 12.33
N ASP A 390 -14.27 -10.41 13.55
CA ASP A 390 -15.69 -10.57 13.85
C ASP A 390 -16.35 -9.19 14.00
N HIS A 391 -17.66 -9.12 13.82
CA HIS A 391 -18.41 -7.85 13.79
C HIS A 391 -18.40 -7.08 15.13
N ARG A 392 -17.67 -7.55 16.15
CA ARG A 392 -17.58 -6.92 17.47
C ARG A 392 -16.34 -6.03 17.61
N SER A 393 -15.27 -6.27 16.84
CA SER A 393 -14.09 -5.40 16.83
C SER A 393 -14.25 -4.23 15.84
N LEU A 394 -13.60 -3.08 16.11
CA LEU A 394 -13.64 -1.91 15.20
C LEU A 394 -13.11 -2.27 13.81
N ILE A 395 -12.01 -3.02 13.76
CA ILE A 395 -11.39 -3.52 12.52
C ILE A 395 -12.34 -4.50 11.81
N GLY A 396 -12.91 -5.46 12.54
CA GLY A 396 -13.83 -6.45 11.99
C GLY A 396 -15.13 -5.84 11.47
N LYS A 397 -15.66 -4.79 12.13
CA LYS A 397 -16.77 -3.97 11.61
C LYS A 397 -16.40 -3.30 10.29
N ALA A 398 -15.22 -2.67 10.21
CA ALA A 398 -14.76 -2.04 8.97
C ALA A 398 -14.63 -3.05 7.81
N PHE A 399 -14.06 -4.25 8.05
CA PHE A 399 -13.99 -5.30 7.03
C PHE A 399 -15.39 -5.84 6.64
N ALA A 400 -16.30 -5.94 7.59
CA ALA A 400 -17.67 -6.38 7.35
C ALA A 400 -18.47 -5.40 6.47
N THR A 401 -18.27 -4.10 6.63
CA THR A 401 -18.91 -3.05 5.81
C THR A 401 -18.57 -3.18 4.33
N HIS A 402 -17.44 -3.79 3.98
CA HIS A 402 -16.99 -3.96 2.59
C HIS A 402 -17.27 -5.36 2.02
N HIS A 403 -18.21 -6.12 2.61
CA HIS A 403 -18.61 -7.46 2.17
C HIS A 403 -17.43 -8.43 1.95
N CYS A 404 -16.34 -8.22 2.68
CA CYS A 404 -15.17 -9.07 2.58
C CYS A 404 -15.48 -10.43 3.20
N SER A 405 -15.31 -11.53 2.44
CA SER A 405 -15.49 -12.87 3.00
C SER A 405 -14.55 -13.06 4.20
N ARG A 406 -14.98 -13.82 5.22
CA ARG A 406 -14.14 -14.10 6.39
C ARG A 406 -12.75 -14.66 6.01
N SER A 407 -12.70 -15.50 4.99
CA SER A 407 -11.45 -16.07 4.46
C SER A 407 -10.55 -15.04 3.78
N SER A 408 -11.13 -14.03 3.15
CA SER A 408 -10.40 -12.94 2.48
C SER A 408 -9.87 -11.96 3.52
N ALA A 409 -10.71 -11.58 4.49
CA ALA A 409 -10.33 -10.72 5.59
C ALA A 409 -9.17 -11.33 6.41
N GLN A 410 -9.22 -12.64 6.68
CA GLN A 410 -8.16 -13.33 7.43
C GLN A 410 -6.83 -13.29 6.68
N ARG A 411 -6.84 -13.61 5.39
CA ARG A 411 -5.63 -13.54 4.54
C ARG A 411 -5.06 -12.12 4.45
N MET A 412 -5.92 -11.11 4.33
CA MET A 412 -5.50 -9.71 4.34
C MET A 412 -4.84 -9.35 5.68
N SER A 413 -5.43 -9.77 6.79
CA SER A 413 -4.85 -9.57 8.13
C SER A 413 -3.48 -10.24 8.26
N GLU A 414 -3.34 -11.51 7.84
CA GLU A 414 -2.06 -12.22 7.85
C GLU A 414 -1.01 -11.50 6.99
N THR A 415 -1.41 -10.97 5.82
CA THR A 415 -0.54 -10.19 4.93
C THR A 415 -0.09 -8.89 5.60
N ILE A 416 -1.00 -8.12 6.18
CA ILE A 416 -0.66 -6.88 6.92
C ILE A 416 0.37 -7.18 8.01
N PHE A 417 0.14 -8.22 8.81
CA PHE A 417 1.04 -8.54 9.92
C PHE A 417 2.41 -9.03 9.46
N ALA A 418 2.47 -9.86 8.41
CA ALA A 418 3.75 -10.28 7.82
C ALA A 418 4.56 -9.09 7.31
N ILE A 419 3.89 -8.07 6.75
CA ILE A 419 4.53 -6.85 6.25
C ILE A 419 5.08 -6.00 7.39
N VAL A 420 4.27 -5.79 8.43
CA VAL A 420 4.69 -5.07 9.65
C VAL A 420 5.89 -5.77 10.30
N GLU A 421 5.87 -7.10 10.37
CA GLU A 421 6.98 -7.89 10.90
C GLU A 421 8.24 -7.67 10.06
N ALA A 422 8.17 -7.90 8.75
CA ALA A 422 9.32 -7.81 7.85
C ALA A 422 9.98 -6.42 7.84
N VAL A 423 9.18 -5.36 7.91
CA VAL A 423 9.67 -3.97 7.98
C VAL A 423 10.38 -3.67 9.30
N ARG A 424 9.92 -4.25 10.42
CA ARG A 424 10.49 -4.00 11.75
C ARG A 424 11.82 -4.73 12.01
N VAL A 425 12.15 -5.77 11.25
CA VAL A 425 13.43 -6.47 11.40
C VAL A 425 14.62 -5.60 10.94
N VAL A 426 14.35 -4.55 10.16
CA VAL A 426 15.38 -3.63 9.67
C VAL A 426 15.44 -2.39 10.57
N THR A 427 16.56 -2.24 11.28
CA THR A 427 16.85 -1.03 12.05
C THR A 427 17.27 0.10 11.13
N LYS A 428 16.91 1.33 11.48
CA LYS A 428 17.22 2.52 10.68
C LYS A 428 18.01 3.51 11.51
N THR A 429 19.06 4.08 10.95
CA THR A 429 19.82 5.16 11.59
C THR A 429 20.10 6.26 10.56
N GLY A 430 20.05 7.51 11.01
CA GLY A 430 20.40 8.67 10.18
C GLY A 430 21.88 8.91 10.34
N LEU A 431 22.61 8.93 9.24
CA LEU A 431 24.03 9.20 9.23
C LEU A 431 24.23 10.72 9.32
N ALA A 432 24.45 11.22 10.54
CA ALA A 432 24.92 12.59 10.70
C ALA A 432 26.23 12.74 9.92
N THR A 433 26.23 13.56 8.87
CA THR A 433 27.48 13.99 8.23
C THR A 433 28.26 14.77 9.28
N LYS A 434 29.22 14.13 9.94
CA LYS A 434 30.24 14.85 10.71
C LYS A 434 31.01 15.72 9.72
N LYS A 435 30.59 16.98 9.59
CA LYS A 435 31.45 18.02 9.04
C LYS A 435 32.68 18.08 9.93
N LYS A 436 33.81 17.69 9.36
CA LYS A 436 35.10 17.61 10.03
C LYS A 436 35.68 19.03 10.10
N ASP A 437 35.13 19.86 10.97
CA ASP A 437 35.76 21.12 11.35
C ASP A 437 36.38 20.93 12.74
N SER A 438 37.65 20.55 12.70
CA SER A 438 38.60 20.82 13.78
C SER A 438 38.73 22.33 13.97
N GLU A 439 38.35 22.87 15.12
CA GLU A 439 39.25 23.67 15.97
C GLU A 439 38.56 24.29 17.21
N ILE A 440 39.27 24.11 18.33
CA ILE A 440 39.34 24.94 19.55
C ILE A 440 38.14 24.88 20.53
N ALA A 441 38.40 24.14 21.60
CA ALA A 441 37.69 24.21 22.86
C ALA A 441 37.87 25.57 23.56
N VAL A 442 36.77 26.17 24.00
CA VAL A 442 36.75 27.17 25.09
C VAL A 442 35.55 26.84 26.00
N PRO A 443 35.71 26.78 27.33
CA PRO A 443 34.67 26.34 28.26
C PRO A 443 33.58 27.40 28.47
N PRO A 444 32.39 27.02 29.01
CA PRO A 444 31.20 27.86 28.94
C PRO A 444 31.23 28.97 29.99
N VAL A 445 30.91 30.19 29.55
CA VAL A 445 30.60 31.32 30.44
C VAL A 445 29.11 31.63 30.24
N SER A 446 28.29 31.29 31.23
CA SER A 446 26.96 31.90 31.39
C SER A 446 27.13 33.40 31.68
N PRO A 447 26.23 34.25 31.17
CA PRO A 447 25.33 34.87 32.14
C PRO A 447 23.90 35.16 31.63
N HIS A 448 23.01 35.11 32.63
CA HIS A 448 21.84 35.97 32.88
C HIS A 448 20.65 36.01 31.92
N ARG A 449 19.53 35.59 32.52
CA ARG A 449 18.13 35.91 32.22
C ARG A 449 17.94 37.42 32.04
N ASP A 450 17.12 37.78 31.05
CA ASP A 450 16.00 38.72 31.20
C ASP A 450 15.00 38.48 30.06
N PHE A 451 13.83 37.92 30.40
CA PHE A 451 12.67 37.87 29.52
C PHE A 451 11.79 39.07 29.83
N SER A 452 11.63 39.98 28.88
CA SER A 452 10.58 41.00 28.90
C SER A 452 9.30 40.42 28.30
N THR A 453 8.27 40.33 29.13
CA THR A 453 6.86 40.07 28.78
C THR A 453 6.30 41.22 27.94
N PRO A 454 5.49 40.95 26.89
CA PRO A 454 4.58 41.93 26.33
C PRO A 454 3.21 41.85 27.00
N THR A 455 2.78 43.00 27.50
CA THR A 455 1.50 43.34 28.12
C THR A 455 0.31 43.03 27.21
N VAL A 456 -0.69 42.34 27.78
CA VAL A 456 -2.05 42.19 27.20
C VAL A 456 -2.80 43.50 27.44
N VAL A 457 -3.24 44.16 26.37
CA VAL A 457 -4.22 45.25 26.44
C VAL A 457 -5.60 44.63 26.20
N VAL A 458 -6.40 44.62 27.25
CA VAL A 458 -7.84 44.33 27.20
C VAL A 458 -8.54 45.57 26.67
N VAL A 459 -9.33 45.41 25.61
CA VAL A 459 -10.36 46.40 25.23
C VAL A 459 -11.69 45.67 25.35
N GLU A 460 -12.41 46.00 26.42
CA GLU A 460 -13.83 45.75 26.57
C GLU A 460 -14.56 46.80 25.73
N ASP A 461 -15.49 46.36 24.87
CA ASP A 461 -16.63 47.18 24.48
C ASP A 461 -17.86 46.28 24.53
N ASP A 462 -18.71 46.61 25.48
CA ASP A 462 -20.01 46.06 25.83
C ASP A 462 -21.04 47.06 25.26
N ASP A 463 -22.00 46.59 24.48
CA ASP A 463 -23.32 47.22 24.36
C ASP A 463 -24.26 46.29 23.58
N GLY A 464 -25.23 45.75 24.31
CA GLY A 464 -26.28 44.88 23.80
C GLY A 464 -27.43 45.62 23.13
N ALA A 465 -28.20 44.88 22.33
CA ALA A 465 -29.63 45.06 22.21
C ALA A 465 -30.29 43.79 21.66
N THR A 466 -31.30 43.33 22.40
CA THR A 466 -32.19 42.18 22.25
C THR A 466 -33.38 42.44 21.30
N ALA A 467 -33.88 41.37 20.66
CA ALA A 467 -35.30 41.06 20.37
C ALA A 467 -35.34 39.67 19.70
N ASP A 468 -35.78 38.60 20.36
CA ASP A 468 -37.16 38.11 20.50
C ASP A 468 -37.81 37.61 19.19
N ILE A 469 -38.19 36.32 19.17
CA ILE A 469 -39.52 35.76 18.84
C ILE A 469 -39.47 34.21 18.94
N ASP A 470 -40.10 33.71 20.02
CA ASP A 470 -41.02 32.56 20.22
C ASP A 470 -40.95 31.32 19.28
N ALA A 471 -40.76 30.08 19.77
CA ALA A 471 -41.55 29.26 20.71
C ALA A 471 -42.88 28.74 20.15
N PHE A 472 -43.00 27.41 20.01
CA PHE A 472 -44.26 26.67 20.17
C PHE A 472 -44.00 25.21 20.60
N ASP A 473 -44.73 24.83 21.64
CA ASP A 473 -44.71 23.62 22.46
C ASP A 473 -45.51 22.42 21.91
N GLU A 474 -45.05 21.24 22.35
CA GLU A 474 -45.74 20.09 22.97
C GLU A 474 -47.01 19.41 22.40
N ASP A 475 -46.86 18.08 22.30
CA ASP A 475 -47.72 16.96 22.72
C ASP A 475 -49.24 16.89 22.41
N GLY A 476 -49.63 15.70 21.95
CA GLY A 476 -50.94 15.12 22.27
C GLY A 476 -51.54 14.18 21.22
N ASN A 477 -51.33 12.86 21.38
CA ASN A 477 -52.37 11.92 21.83
C ASN A 477 -52.38 10.53 21.14
N GLU A 478 -52.72 9.54 21.97
CA GLU A 478 -52.69 8.08 21.83
C GLU A 478 -53.87 7.43 21.04
N ARG A 479 -53.61 6.18 20.61
CA ARG A 479 -54.51 5.00 20.43
C ARG A 479 -55.54 5.04 19.28
N VAL A 480 -55.72 3.96 18.50
CA VAL A 480 -56.49 2.75 18.85
C VAL A 480 -56.07 1.52 18.02
N GLN A 481 -56.05 0.34 18.67
CA GLN A 481 -55.96 -1.02 18.09
C GLN A 481 -57.26 -1.44 17.38
N ALA A 482 -57.18 -2.25 16.31
CA ALA A 482 -58.20 -3.26 16.03
C ALA A 482 -57.65 -4.44 15.22
N GLU A 483 -57.97 -5.63 15.72
CA GLU A 483 -57.62 -6.98 15.27
C GLU A 483 -58.31 -7.44 13.96
N LYS A 484 -57.74 -8.53 13.41
CA LYS A 484 -58.40 -9.68 12.75
C LYS A 484 -59.09 -9.47 11.40
N ASN A 485 -58.58 -10.16 10.37
CA ASN A 485 -59.19 -11.39 9.87
C ASN A 485 -58.43 -11.92 8.65
N SER A 486 -57.77 -13.06 8.80
CA SER A 486 -57.62 -14.01 7.68
C SER A 486 -58.94 -14.74 7.50
N PRO A 487 -59.23 -15.22 6.28
CA PRO A 487 -59.73 -16.58 6.13
C PRO A 487 -58.91 -17.40 5.13
N PRO A 488 -59.08 -18.74 5.14
CA PRO A 488 -58.09 -19.67 4.61
C PRO A 488 -58.53 -20.36 3.30
N ILE A 489 -57.52 -20.93 2.64
CA ILE A 489 -57.51 -22.15 1.80
C ILE A 489 -58.27 -22.11 0.46
N SER A 490 -57.50 -22.36 -0.61
CA SER A 490 -57.60 -23.56 -1.45
C SER A 490 -56.22 -23.92 -1.96
#